data_AF-A0A8T5QUN4-F1
#
_entry.id   AF-A0A8T5QUN4-F1
#
_cell.length_a   1.000
_cell.length_b   1.000
_cell.length_c   1.000
_cell.angle_alpha   90.00
_cell.angle_beta   90.00
_cell.angle_gamma   90.00
#
_symmetry.space_group_name_H-M   'P 1'
#
loop_
_entity.id
_entity.type
_entity.pdbx_description
1 polymer ?
#
loop_
_entity_poly.entity_id
_entity_poly.type
_entity_poly.pdbx_seq_one_letter_code
_entity_poly.pdbx_strand_id
1 'polypeptide(L)'
;MPPDRSEAAPPEDEADLRASERPWPDHVALKSCPHCGAEIGEGHYVCWNCSNDVRAPPESEMYAELETMLARRELDLKERDRRFWGWVFVGLVIAGVGSLWLWTRWWGMAVLFFVAAFFVGRAWYRSHQSARRIRSAHDV
;
A
#
# COMPACT_ATOMS: atom_id res chain seq x y z
N MET A 1 44.27 -25.83 -13.70
CA MET A 1 43.58 -26.01 -14.99
C MET A 1 42.40 -25.06 -15.03
N PRO A 2 42.41 -24.02 -15.88
CA PRO A 2 41.21 -23.22 -16.13
C PRO A 2 40.21 -24.04 -16.97
N PRO A 3 38.90 -23.85 -16.79
CA PRO A 3 37.89 -24.51 -17.60
C PRO A 3 37.88 -23.98 -19.05
N ASP A 4 37.68 -24.91 -19.97
CA ASP A 4 37.61 -24.74 -21.41
C ASP A 4 36.40 -23.87 -21.81
N ARG A 5 36.59 -22.95 -22.76
CA ARG A 5 35.69 -21.82 -23.07
C ARG A 5 34.93 -22.04 -24.38
N SER A 6 34.65 -23.28 -24.75
CA SER A 6 34.30 -23.67 -26.13
C SER A 6 32.81 -23.90 -26.42
N GLU A 7 31.88 -23.69 -25.48
CA GLU A 7 30.44 -23.73 -25.76
C GLU A 7 29.80 -22.36 -25.57
N ALA A 8 29.98 -21.50 -26.57
CA ALA A 8 29.16 -20.30 -26.73
C ALA A 8 27.80 -20.71 -27.29
N ALA A 9 26.74 -20.48 -26.50
CA ALA A 9 25.36 -20.68 -26.93
C ALA A 9 25.06 -19.81 -28.18
N PRO A 10 24.29 -20.32 -29.16
CA PRO A 10 23.92 -19.55 -30.34
C PRO A 10 23.06 -18.33 -29.95
N PRO A 11 23.19 -17.21 -30.69
CA PRO A 11 22.44 -15.99 -30.45
C PRO A 11 20.93 -16.24 -30.60
N GLU A 12 20.16 -15.75 -29.62
CA GLU A 12 18.73 -16.04 -29.41
C GLU A 12 17.83 -15.47 -30.53
N ASP A 13 18.40 -14.64 -31.39
CA ASP A 13 17.75 -13.81 -32.40
C ASP A 13 17.44 -14.53 -33.73
N GLU A 14 18.03 -15.71 -34.00
CA GLU A 14 17.72 -16.49 -35.22
C GLU A 14 16.54 -17.47 -35.07
N ALA A 15 16.09 -17.74 -33.83
CA ALA A 15 14.98 -18.68 -33.58
C ALA A 15 13.60 -18.09 -33.94
N ASP A 16 13.43 -16.77 -33.88
CA ASP A 16 12.13 -16.13 -34.03
C ASP A 16 11.66 -15.97 -35.49
N LEU A 17 12.57 -15.93 -36.46
CA LEU A 17 12.19 -15.68 -37.86
C LEU A 17 11.49 -16.89 -38.53
N ARG A 18 11.80 -18.12 -38.10
CA ARG A 18 11.17 -19.35 -38.63
C ARG A 18 9.75 -19.59 -38.12
N ALA A 19 9.32 -18.91 -37.06
CA ALA A 19 7.97 -19.07 -36.51
C ALA A 19 6.87 -18.31 -37.30
N SER A 20 7.26 -17.55 -38.33
CA SER A 20 6.35 -16.67 -39.08
C SER A 20 5.68 -17.30 -40.31
N GLU A 21 6.14 -18.48 -40.77
CA GLU A 21 5.53 -19.20 -41.91
C GLU A 21 4.34 -20.08 -41.49
N ARG A 22 3.39 -19.53 -40.74
CA ARG A 22 2.14 -20.26 -40.48
C ARG A 22 1.26 -20.23 -41.73
N PRO A 23 0.70 -21.37 -42.16
CA PRO A 23 -0.34 -21.40 -43.19
C PRO A 23 -1.49 -20.49 -42.78
N TRP A 24 -1.92 -19.60 -43.67
CA TRP A 24 -3.14 -18.81 -43.46
C TRP A 24 -4.32 -19.79 -43.35
N PRO A 25 -5.23 -19.64 -42.37
CA PRO A 25 -6.36 -20.54 -42.22
C PRO A 25 -7.34 -20.36 -43.39
N ASP A 26 -7.49 -21.39 -44.21
CA ASP A 26 -8.33 -21.42 -45.43
C ASP A 26 -9.85 -21.54 -45.13
N HIS A 27 -10.28 -21.17 -43.91
CA HIS A 27 -11.67 -21.25 -43.49
C HIS A 27 -12.09 -19.86 -43.05
N VAL A 28 -12.56 -19.10 -44.02
CA VAL A 28 -13.25 -17.81 -43.81
C VAL A 28 -14.51 -18.12 -43.01
N ALA A 29 -14.49 -17.85 -41.71
CA ALA A 29 -15.64 -18.03 -40.84
C ALA A 29 -16.66 -16.95 -41.17
N LEU A 30 -17.62 -17.29 -42.03
CA LEU A 30 -18.77 -16.42 -42.34
C LEU A 30 -19.50 -16.07 -41.04
N LYS A 31 -19.56 -14.76 -40.74
CA LYS A 31 -20.35 -14.23 -39.61
C LYS A 31 -21.71 -13.78 -40.12
N SER A 32 -22.77 -14.06 -39.38
CA SER A 32 -24.11 -13.54 -39.68
C SER A 32 -24.32 -12.16 -39.09
N CYS A 33 -25.09 -11.31 -39.78
CA CYS A 33 -25.46 -9.98 -39.32
C CYS A 33 -26.40 -10.07 -38.10
N PRO A 34 -26.12 -9.38 -36.98
CA PRO A 34 -27.01 -9.39 -35.82
C PRO A 34 -28.35 -8.68 -36.06
N HIS A 35 -28.43 -7.78 -37.05
CA HIS A 35 -29.64 -7.03 -37.35
C HIS A 35 -30.59 -7.70 -38.34
N CYS A 36 -30.05 -8.35 -39.38
CA CYS A 36 -30.86 -8.91 -40.48
C CYS A 36 -30.63 -10.39 -40.76
N GLY A 37 -29.66 -11.03 -40.09
CA GLY A 37 -29.33 -12.45 -40.27
C GLY A 37 -28.55 -12.78 -41.55
N ALA A 38 -28.27 -11.81 -42.43
CA ALA A 38 -27.52 -12.04 -43.66
C ALA A 38 -26.06 -12.42 -43.40
N GLU A 39 -25.49 -13.29 -44.23
CA GLU A 39 -24.07 -13.68 -44.16
C GLU A 39 -23.17 -12.51 -44.58
N ILE A 40 -22.14 -12.25 -43.78
CA ILE A 40 -21.16 -11.19 -43.99
C ILE A 40 -19.80 -11.84 -44.21
N GLY A 41 -19.16 -11.51 -45.33
CA GLY A 41 -17.78 -11.91 -45.60
C GLY A 41 -16.82 -11.31 -44.57
N GLU A 42 -15.77 -12.06 -44.20
CA GLU A 42 -14.75 -11.55 -43.29
C GLU A 42 -14.10 -10.27 -43.83
N GLY A 43 -13.85 -9.30 -42.94
CA GLY A 43 -13.21 -8.03 -43.29
C GLY A 43 -14.17 -6.88 -43.64
N HIS A 44 -15.48 -7.12 -43.73
CA HIS A 44 -16.47 -6.05 -43.91
C HIS A 44 -17.01 -5.53 -42.57
N TYR A 45 -17.00 -4.20 -42.40
CA TYR A 45 -17.51 -3.53 -41.19
C TYR A 45 -18.99 -3.21 -41.27
N VAL A 46 -19.54 -3.12 -42.49
CA VAL A 46 -20.93 -2.75 -42.72
C VAL A 46 -21.63 -3.91 -43.43
N CYS A 47 -22.81 -4.28 -42.95
CA CYS A 47 -23.62 -5.28 -43.63
C CYS A 47 -24.14 -4.72 -44.97
N TRP A 48 -23.87 -5.40 -46.09
CA TRP A 48 -24.36 -4.96 -47.40
C TRP A 48 -25.88 -4.99 -47.54
N ASN A 49 -26.58 -5.78 -46.71
CA ASN A 49 -28.02 -5.95 -46.83
C ASN A 49 -28.82 -4.90 -46.03
N CYS A 50 -28.40 -4.58 -44.80
CA CYS A 50 -29.11 -3.62 -43.94
C CYS A 50 -28.35 -2.31 -43.71
N SER A 51 -27.13 -2.18 -44.24
CA SER A 51 -26.26 -1.02 -44.07
C SER A 51 -25.90 -0.66 -42.62
N ASN A 52 -26.21 -1.53 -41.65
CA ASN A 52 -25.81 -1.34 -40.25
C ASN A 52 -24.36 -1.78 -40.03
N ASP A 53 -23.69 -1.05 -39.13
CA ASP A 53 -22.34 -1.36 -38.68
C ASP A 53 -22.38 -2.63 -37.82
N VAL A 54 -21.57 -3.61 -38.18
CA VAL A 54 -21.51 -4.94 -37.55
C VAL A 54 -20.51 -4.93 -36.40
N ARG A 55 -19.66 -3.89 -36.34
CA ARG A 55 -18.51 -3.86 -35.45
C ARG A 55 -18.84 -3.37 -34.04
N ALA A 56 -19.99 -2.73 -33.84
CA ALA A 56 -20.39 -2.25 -32.53
C ALA A 56 -21.21 -3.34 -31.81
N PRO A 57 -20.76 -3.86 -30.64
CA PRO A 57 -21.70 -4.48 -29.72
C PRO A 57 -22.83 -3.48 -29.45
N PRO A 58 -24.07 -3.93 -29.25
CA PRO A 58 -25.18 -3.02 -28.99
C PRO A 58 -24.78 -2.10 -27.84
N GLU A 59 -25.02 -0.79 -27.96
CA GLU A 59 -24.56 0.20 -26.99
C GLU A 59 -24.93 -0.18 -25.54
N SER A 60 -26.06 -0.86 -25.35
CA SER A 60 -26.50 -1.41 -24.07
C SER A 60 -25.53 -2.40 -23.43
N GLU A 61 -24.86 -3.26 -24.21
CA GLU A 61 -23.83 -4.18 -23.70
C GLU A 61 -22.58 -3.43 -23.27
N MET A 62 -22.17 -2.41 -24.02
CA MET A 62 -21.02 -1.58 -23.67
C MET A 62 -21.26 -0.82 -22.36
N TYR A 63 -22.45 -0.24 -22.16
CA TYR A 63 -22.79 0.42 -20.90
C TYR A 63 -22.84 -0.56 -19.72
N ALA A 64 -23.39 -1.75 -19.91
CA ALA A 64 -23.41 -2.79 -18.87
C ALA A 64 -21.99 -3.20 -18.46
N GLU A 65 -21.08 -3.38 -19.42
CA GLU A 65 -19.69 -3.68 -19.12
C GLU A 65 -19.02 -2.52 -18.38
N LEU A 66 -19.23 -1.28 -18.84
CA LEU A 66 -18.69 -0.08 -18.19
C LEU A 66 -19.17 0.06 -16.74
N GLU A 67 -20.46 -0.19 -16.45
CA GLU A 67 -20.99 -0.18 -15.10
C GLU A 67 -20.31 -1.21 -14.21
N THR A 68 -20.06 -2.43 -14.71
CA THR A 68 -19.34 -3.45 -13.92
C THR A 68 -17.89 -3.04 -13.65
N MET A 69 -17.22 -2.39 -14.62
CA MET A 69 -15.87 -1.88 -14.43
C MET A 69 -15.82 -0.76 -13.39
N LEU A 70 -16.80 0.16 -13.41
CA LEU A 70 -16.92 1.24 -12.44
C LEU A 70 -17.20 0.69 -11.04
N ALA A 71 -18.15 -0.23 -10.91
CA ALA A 71 -18.47 -0.88 -9.64
C ALA A 71 -17.24 -1.59 -9.05
N ARG A 72 -16.44 -2.26 -9.89
CA ARG A 72 -15.20 -2.90 -9.46
C ARG A 72 -14.17 -1.89 -8.95
N ARG A 73 -14.01 -0.75 -9.63
CA ARG A 73 -13.11 0.32 -9.18
C ARG A 73 -13.54 0.94 -7.86
N GLU A 74 -14.84 1.11 -7.63
CA GLU A 74 -15.36 1.64 -6.37
C GLU A 74 -15.04 0.72 -5.18
N LEU A 75 -15.17 -0.60 -5.36
CA LEU A 75 -14.83 -1.57 -4.32
C LEU A 75 -13.34 -1.54 -3.98
N ASP A 76 -12.47 -1.45 -4.99
CA ASP A 76 -11.02 -1.35 -4.80
C ASP A 76 -10.62 -0.06 -4.05
N LEU A 77 -11.31 1.05 -4.29
CA LEU A 77 -11.09 2.29 -3.57
C LEU A 77 -11.52 2.18 -2.10
N LYS A 78 -12.70 1.60 -1.83
CA LYS A 78 -13.19 1.36 -0.46
C LYS A 78 -12.28 0.42 0.33
N GLU A 79 -11.71 -0.59 -0.32
CA GLU A 79 -10.77 -1.51 0.31
C GLU A 79 -9.45 -0.83 0.65
N ARG A 80 -8.92 0.01 -0.25
CA ARG A 80 -7.74 0.83 0.03
C ARG A 80 -7.97 1.80 1.18
N ASP A 81 -9.14 2.45 1.21
CA ASP A 81 -9.48 3.42 2.24
C ASP A 81 -9.60 2.74 3.63
N ARG A 82 -10.25 1.57 3.71
CA ARG A 82 -10.30 0.78 4.96
C ARG A 82 -8.92 0.36 5.46
N ARG A 83 -8.03 -0.08 4.57
CA ARG A 83 -6.65 -0.41 4.96
C ARG A 83 -5.91 0.82 5.44
N PHE A 84 -6.01 1.94 4.72
CA PHE A 84 -5.37 3.19 5.10
C PHE A 84 -5.79 3.64 6.51
N TRP A 85 -7.09 3.70 6.78
CA TRP A 85 -7.61 4.04 8.10
C TRP A 85 -7.22 3.04 9.20
N GLY A 86 -7.12 1.75 8.87
CA GLY A 86 -6.61 0.73 9.78
C GLY A 86 -5.16 1.03 10.22
N TRP A 87 -4.28 1.36 9.28
CA TRP A 87 -2.89 1.73 9.58
C TRP A 87 -2.80 3.03 10.39
N VAL A 88 -3.63 4.04 10.07
CA VAL A 88 -3.69 5.29 10.83
C VAL A 88 -4.11 5.04 12.29
N PHE A 89 -5.13 4.21 12.51
CA PHE A 89 -5.59 3.86 13.85
C PHE A 89 -4.49 3.14 14.66
N VAL A 90 -3.82 2.14 14.05
CA VAL A 90 -2.70 1.44 14.68
C VAL A 90 -1.58 2.41 15.05
N GLY A 91 -1.22 3.33 14.15
CA GLY A 91 -0.23 4.37 14.42
C GLY A 91 -0.60 5.28 15.60
N LEU A 92 -1.86 5.72 15.69
CA LEU A 92 -2.36 6.53 16.79
C LEU A 92 -2.32 5.79 18.13
N VAL A 93 -2.68 4.50 18.15
CA VAL A 93 -2.63 3.68 19.37
C VAL A 93 -1.19 3.54 19.85
N ILE A 94 -0.25 3.23 18.95
CA ILE A 94 1.18 3.10 19.30
C ILE A 94 1.72 4.43 19.84
N ALA A 95 1.41 5.55 19.18
CA ALA A 95 1.81 6.87 19.62
C ALA A 95 1.24 7.21 21.00
N GLY A 96 -0.05 6.94 21.23
CA GLY A 96 -0.72 7.19 22.51
C GLY A 96 -0.12 6.37 23.66
N VAL A 97 0.14 5.08 23.45
CA VAL A 97 0.79 4.21 24.44
C VAL A 97 2.22 4.68 24.73
N GLY A 98 2.98 5.04 23.69
CA GLY A 98 4.33 5.60 23.84
C GLY A 98 4.35 6.89 24.65
N SER A 99 3.43 7.82 24.36
CA SER A 99 3.27 9.06 25.11
C SER A 99 2.88 8.82 26.57
N LEU A 100 1.96 7.90 26.84
CA LEU A 100 1.57 7.56 28.20
C LEU A 100 2.73 6.96 29.00
N TRP A 101 3.54 6.09 28.39
CA TRP A 101 4.72 5.50 29.02
C TRP A 101 5.82 6.53 29.33
N LEU A 102 6.08 7.45 28.39
CA LEU A 102 7.01 8.55 28.61
C LEU A 102 6.53 9.47 29.74
N TRP A 103 5.23 9.75 29.79
CA TRP A 103 4.63 10.59 30.81
C TRP A 103 4.74 9.96 32.20
N THR A 104 4.39 8.67 32.35
CA THR A 104 4.53 7.96 33.63
C THR A 104 5.99 7.87 34.09
N ARG A 105 6.92 7.63 33.17
CA ARG A 105 8.37 7.62 33.47
C ARG A 105 8.86 8.99 33.95
N TRP A 106 8.41 10.07 33.31
CA TRP A 106 8.80 11.44 33.68
C TRP A 106 8.26 11.83 35.07
N TRP A 107 6.99 11.53 35.35
CA TRP A 107 6.39 11.73 36.67
C TRP A 107 7.09 10.92 37.76
N GLY A 108 7.45 9.66 37.47
CA GLY A 108 8.25 8.84 38.39
C GLY A 108 9.58 9.51 38.76
N MET A 109 10.29 10.07 37.78
CA MET A 109 11.53 10.81 38.03
C MET A 109 11.30 12.10 38.82
N ALA A 110 10.22 12.84 38.54
CA ALA A 110 9.87 14.04 39.29
C ALA A 110 9.60 13.71 40.77
N VAL A 111 8.82 12.66 41.05
CA VAL A 111 8.53 12.22 42.43
C VAL A 111 9.82 11.80 43.15
N LEU A 112 10.69 11.03 42.51
CA LEU A 112 11.99 10.64 43.08
C LEU A 112 12.85 11.86 43.40
N PHE A 113 12.87 12.86 42.51
CA PHE A 113 13.59 14.11 42.72
C PHE A 113 13.04 14.88 43.93
N PHE A 114 11.72 15.03 44.05
CA PHE A 114 11.09 15.69 45.20
C PHE A 114 11.39 14.98 46.52
N VAL A 115 11.34 13.64 46.54
CA VAL A 115 11.69 12.85 47.72
C VAL A 115 13.15 13.06 48.09
N ALA A 116 14.07 12.98 47.13
CA ALA A 116 15.49 13.23 47.37
C ALA A 116 15.74 14.64 47.92
N ALA A 117 15.13 15.67 47.32
CA ALA A 117 15.23 17.05 47.77
C ALA A 117 14.71 17.23 49.21
N PHE A 118 13.61 16.56 49.56
CA PHE A 118 13.07 16.57 50.92
C PHE A 118 14.05 16.00 51.94
N PHE A 119 14.68 14.85 51.64
CA PHE A 119 15.67 14.24 52.53
C PHE A 119 16.93 15.09 52.67
N VAL A 120 17.43 15.66 51.58
CA VAL A 120 18.57 16.59 51.60
C VAL A 120 18.25 17.83 52.43
N GLY A 121 17.08 18.43 52.24
CA GLY A 121 16.61 19.58 53.02
C GLY A 121 16.50 19.26 54.50
N ARG A 122 15.97 18.08 54.85
CA ARG A 122 15.87 17.60 56.24
C ARG A 122 17.25 17.36 56.86
N ALA A 123 18.20 16.78 56.12
CA ALA A 123 19.56 16.57 56.58
C ALA A 123 20.29 17.90 56.82
N TRP A 124 20.17 18.82 55.87
CA TRP A 124 20.73 20.17 55.96
C TRP A 124 20.15 20.94 57.16
N TYR A 125 18.82 20.91 57.36
CA TYR A 125 18.16 21.55 58.49
C TYR A 125 18.68 21.03 59.85
N ARG A 126 18.86 19.70 59.97
CA ARG A 126 19.44 19.08 61.18
C ARG A 126 20.88 19.54 61.43
N SER A 127 21.70 19.62 60.37
CA SER A 127 23.09 20.11 60.45
C SER A 127 23.16 21.58 60.87
N HIS A 128 22.26 22.42 60.34
CA HIS A 128 22.23 23.83 60.71
C HIS A 128 21.76 24.06 62.15
N GLN A 129 20.84 23.23 62.66
CA GLN A 129 20.38 23.28 64.04
C GLN A 129 21.49 22.89 65.04
N SER A 130 22.34 21.91 64.73
CA SER A 130 23.48 21.56 65.60
C SER A 130 24.53 22.67 65.65
N ALA A 131 24.81 23.34 64.52
CA ALA A 131 25.73 24.47 64.47
C ALA A 131 25.27 25.68 65.32
N ARG A 132 23.95 25.91 65.43
CA ARG A 132 23.39 26.98 66.28
C ARG A 132 23.57 26.70 67.77
N ARG A 133 23.40 25.45 68.21
CA ARG A 133 23.57 25.08 69.65
C ARG A 133 25.00 25.27 70.14
N ILE A 134 26.00 24.99 69.29
CA ILE A 134 27.42 25.14 69.67
C ILE A 134 27.76 26.63 69.86
N ARG A 135 27.24 27.52 69.01
CA ARG A 135 27.46 28.97 69.15
C ARG A 135 26.83 29.53 70.43
N SER A 136 25.60 29.13 70.77
CA SER A 136 24.95 29.59 72.00
C SER A 136 25.64 29.12 73.29
N ALA A 137 26.46 28.07 73.25
CA ALA A 137 27.19 27.58 74.42
C ALA A 137 28.49 28.36 74.69
N HIS A 138 28.95 29.18 73.74
CA HIS A 138 30.21 29.92 73.84
C HIS A 138 30.02 31.38 74.32
N ASP A 139 28.77 31.85 74.36
CA ASP A 139 28.38 33.20 74.81
C ASP A 139 27.90 33.24 76.28
N VAL A 140 27.98 32.12 77.02
CA VAL A 140 27.64 31.99 78.45
C VAL A 140 28.92 31.85 79.26
#